data_AF-A0A926B785-F1
#
_entry.id   AF-A0A926B785-F1
#
_cell.length_a   1.000
_cell.length_b   1.000
_cell.length_c   1.000
_cell.angle_alpha   90.00
_cell.angle_beta   90.00
_cell.angle_gamma   90.00
#
_symmetry.space_group_name_H-M   'P 1'
#
loop_
_entity.id
_entity.type
_entity.pdbx_description
1 polymer ?
#
loop_
_entity_poly.entity_id
_entity_poly.type
_entity_poly.pdbx_seq_one_letter_code
_entity_poly.pdbx_strand_id
1 'polypeptide(L)'
;MIRPPRLRAGDVVRVIAPSGPVPREGFTAGAAALGSRYQLRHDDSLFAREGFLAGPDERRIAELQAALADPEVRGVVMARGGYGLTRILPFIDPQLFSARPI
;
A
#
# COMPACT_ATOMS: atom_id res chain seq x y z
N MET A 1 8.12 -11.55 18.57
CA MET A 1 7.20 -11.63 17.42
C MET A 1 5.96 -10.83 17.75
N ILE A 2 5.71 -9.74 17.02
CA ILE A 2 4.54 -8.88 17.22
C ILE A 2 3.42 -9.36 16.29
N ARG A 3 2.18 -9.44 16.77
CA ARG A 3 1.02 -9.85 15.98
C ARG A 3 0.07 -8.66 15.86
N PRO A 4 -0.18 -8.13 14.65
CA PRO A 4 -1.13 -7.03 14.48
C PRO A 4 -2.57 -7.49 14.78
N PRO A 5 -3.46 -6.55 15.15
CA PRO A 5 -4.89 -6.83 15.30
C PRO A 5 -5.49 -7.41 14.01
N ARG A 6 -6.56 -8.20 14.13
CA ARG A 6 -7.32 -8.67 12.96
C ARG A 6 -8.18 -7.54 12.39
N LEU A 7 -8.20 -7.42 11.07
CA LEU A 7 -9.13 -6.56 10.35
C LEU A 7 -10.59 -6.94 10.62
N ARG A 8 -11.44 -5.91 10.68
CA ARG A 8 -12.90 -5.98 10.88
C ARG A 8 -13.63 -5.30 9.72
N ALA A 9 -14.94 -5.54 9.67
CA ALA A 9 -15.84 -4.84 8.76
C ALA A 9 -15.67 -3.31 8.90
N GLY A 10 -15.56 -2.60 7.78
CA GLY A 10 -15.48 -1.14 7.80
C GLY A 10 -14.15 -0.56 8.24
N ASP A 11 -13.16 -1.37 8.62
CA ASP A 11 -11.80 -0.90 8.88
C ASP A 11 -11.22 -0.23 7.64
N VAL A 12 -10.41 0.81 7.86
CA VAL A 12 -9.70 1.51 6.78
C VAL A 12 -8.53 0.65 6.32
N VAL A 13 -8.50 0.35 5.03
CA VAL A 13 -7.39 -0.37 4.38
C VAL A 13 -6.79 0.51 3.31
N ARG A 14 -5.47 0.74 3.39
CA ARG A 14 -4.75 1.53 2.38
C ARG A 14 -4.29 0.60 1.26
N VAL A 15 -4.59 0.96 0.02
CA VAL A 15 -4.09 0.25 -1.16
C VAL A 15 -2.95 1.07 -1.78
N ILE A 16 -1.77 0.45 -1.95
CA ILE A 16 -0.54 1.11 -2.40
C ILE A 16 0.15 0.33 -3.53
N ALA A 17 1.06 0.96 -4.27
CA ALA A 17 1.82 0.35 -5.35
C ALA A 17 3.34 0.59 -5.23
N PRO A 18 4.04 -0.08 -4.29
CA PRO A 18 5.47 0.12 -4.08
C PRO A 18 6.36 -0.64 -5.08
N SER A 19 5.79 -1.43 -5.99
CA SER A 19 6.52 -2.30 -6.93
C SER A 19 6.20 -1.95 -8.39
N GLY A 20 5.57 -2.85 -9.14
CA GLY A 20 5.31 -2.68 -10.57
C GLY A 20 4.00 -1.95 -10.88
N PRO A 21 3.84 -1.43 -12.13
CA PRO A 21 2.65 -0.70 -12.56
C PRO A 21 1.36 -1.47 -12.33
N VAL A 22 0.31 -0.76 -11.97
CA VAL A 22 -1.00 -1.34 -11.65
C VAL A 22 -1.95 -1.18 -12.85
N PRO A 23 -2.38 -2.28 -13.50
CA PRO A 23 -3.42 -2.20 -14.52
C PRO A 23 -4.75 -1.77 -13.92
N ARG A 24 -5.37 -0.72 -14.48
CA ARG A 24 -6.62 -0.14 -13.95
C ARG A 24 -7.77 -1.16 -13.87
N GLU A 25 -7.94 -1.97 -14.91
CA GLU A 25 -9.00 -2.98 -14.95
C GLU A 25 -8.91 -3.98 -13.78
N GLY A 26 -7.72 -4.56 -13.56
CA GLY A 26 -7.48 -5.48 -12.45
C GLY A 26 -7.61 -4.81 -11.09
N PHE A 27 -7.19 -3.55 -10.97
CA PHE A 27 -7.38 -2.78 -9.75
C PHE A 27 -8.85 -2.55 -9.44
N THR A 28 -9.66 -2.11 -10.41
CA THR A 28 -11.08 -1.81 -10.20
C THR A 28 -11.83 -3.04 -9.70
N ALA A 29 -11.59 -4.21 -10.30
CA ALA A 29 -12.21 -5.46 -9.85
C ALA A 29 -11.79 -5.84 -8.42
N GLY A 30 -10.49 -5.76 -8.10
CA GLY A 30 -9.99 -6.07 -6.76
C GLY A 30 -10.45 -5.08 -5.68
N ALA A 31 -10.50 -3.79 -6.03
CA ALA A 31 -10.98 -2.73 -5.16
C ALA A 31 -12.49 -2.88 -4.88
N ALA A 32 -13.30 -3.25 -5.88
CA ALA A 32 -14.71 -3.54 -5.68
C ALA A 32 -14.92 -4.72 -4.72
N ALA A 33 -14.16 -5.80 -4.90
CA ALA A 33 -14.24 -6.98 -4.05
C ALA A 33 -13.87 -6.68 -2.59
N LEU A 34 -12.72 -6.05 -2.34
CA LEU A 34 -12.28 -5.69 -0.98
C LEU A 34 -13.14 -4.58 -0.37
N GLY A 35 -13.60 -3.63 -1.19
CA GLY A 35 -14.45 -2.50 -0.79
C GLY A 35 -15.84 -2.93 -0.32
N SER A 36 -16.30 -4.13 -0.67
CA SER A 36 -17.54 -4.71 -0.11
C SER A 36 -17.48 -4.94 1.41
N ARG A 37 -16.27 -5.00 1.99
CA ARG A 37 -16.03 -5.33 3.39
C ARG A 37 -15.30 -4.22 4.15
N TYR A 38 -14.39 -3.50 3.49
CA TYR A 38 -13.47 -2.54 4.11
C TYR A 38 -13.60 -1.15 3.48
N GLN A 39 -13.20 -0.11 4.22
CA GLN A 39 -13.10 1.24 3.68
C GLN A 39 -11.76 1.41 2.97
N LEU A 40 -11.73 1.17 1.65
CA LEU A 40 -10.50 1.31 0.88
C LEU A 40 -10.15 2.77 0.65
N ARG A 41 -8.89 3.11 0.90
CA ARG A 41 -8.31 4.42 0.54
C ARG A 41 -7.08 4.20 -0.34
N HIS A 42 -6.92 5.01 -1.38
CA HIS A 42 -5.79 4.97 -2.30
C HIS A 42 -5.64 6.33 -2.98
N ASP A 43 -4.45 6.62 -3.51
CA ASP A 43 -4.20 7.84 -4.30
C ASP A 43 -4.04 7.47 -5.77
N ASP A 44 -4.58 8.29 -6.68
CA ASP A 44 -4.47 8.07 -8.14
C ASP A 44 -3.03 7.95 -8.65
N SER A 45 -2.06 8.47 -7.89
CA SER A 45 -0.65 8.29 -8.20
C SER A 45 -0.22 6.82 -8.25
N LEU A 46 -1.00 5.87 -7.67
CA LEU A 46 -0.73 4.43 -7.72
C LEU A 46 -0.69 3.86 -9.15
N PHE A 47 -1.28 4.58 -10.10
CA PHE A 47 -1.29 4.24 -11.52
C PHE A 47 -0.15 4.87 -12.30
N ALA A 48 0.74 5.61 -11.63
CA ALA A 48 1.96 6.13 -12.24
C ALA A 48 2.82 5.00 -12.81
N ARG A 49 3.59 5.32 -13.84
CA ARG A 49 4.46 4.36 -14.51
C ARG A 49 5.79 4.99 -14.85
N GLU A 50 6.86 4.29 -14.49
CA GLU A 50 8.23 4.61 -14.88
C GLU A 50 8.92 3.30 -15.27
N GLY A 51 8.96 3.02 -16.56
CA GLY A 51 9.44 1.73 -17.08
C GLY A 51 8.66 0.54 -16.50
N PHE A 52 9.34 -0.26 -15.68
CA PHE A 52 8.81 -1.44 -14.98
C PHE A 52 8.33 -1.14 -13.54
N LEU A 53 8.30 0.12 -13.12
CA LEU A 53 7.95 0.57 -11.76
C LEU A 53 6.64 1.37 -11.75
N ALA A 54 5.92 1.34 -10.61
CA ALA A 54 4.72 2.13 -10.34
C ALA A 54 5.02 3.61 -10.00
N GLY A 55 5.84 4.24 -10.84
CA GLY A 55 6.35 5.59 -10.66
C GLY A 55 7.74 5.65 -9.99
N PRO A 56 8.26 6.86 -9.79
CA PRO A 56 9.60 7.10 -9.25
C PRO A 56 9.73 6.61 -7.80
N ASP A 57 10.96 6.39 -7.35
CA ASP A 57 11.27 5.85 -6.02
C ASP A 57 10.68 6.74 -4.91
N GLU A 58 10.83 8.05 -5.01
CA GLU A 58 10.38 9.04 -4.03
C GLU A 58 8.88 8.93 -3.78
N ARG A 59 8.12 8.73 -4.86
CA ARG A 59 6.67 8.57 -4.80
C ARG A 59 6.27 7.26 -4.12
N ARG A 60 6.95 6.15 -4.41
CA ARG A 60 6.69 4.84 -3.80
C ARG A 60 7.12 4.78 -2.34
N ILE A 61 8.22 5.46 -1.98
CA ILE A 61 8.68 5.66 -0.61
C ILE A 61 7.62 6.46 0.17
N ALA A 62 7.21 7.62 -0.34
CA ALA A 62 6.22 8.47 0.30
C ALA A 62 4.89 7.74 0.51
N GLU A 63 4.42 7.00 -0.49
CA GLU A 63 3.19 6.21 -0.42
C GLU A 63 3.25 5.14 0.68
N LEU A 64 4.34 4.37 0.75
CA LEU A 64 4.51 3.33 1.77
C LEU A 64 4.60 3.93 3.19
N GLN A 65 5.39 5.00 3.37
CA GLN A 65 5.51 5.64 4.67
C GLN A 65 4.20 6.27 5.13
N ALA A 66 3.47 6.95 4.24
CA ALA A 66 2.17 7.53 4.55
C ALA A 66 1.16 6.45 4.96
N ALA A 67 1.14 5.30 4.28
CA ALA A 67 0.25 4.19 4.61
C ALA A 67 0.53 3.60 6.01
N LEU A 68 1.80 3.49 6.40
CA LEU A 68 2.19 2.99 7.73
C LEU A 68 1.95 4.03 8.83
N ALA A 69 2.17 5.32 8.53
CA ALA A 69 2.04 6.41 9.49
C ALA A 69 0.58 6.84 9.76
N ASP A 70 -0.36 6.57 8.84
CA ASP A 70 -1.77 6.98 8.98
C ASP A 70 -2.45 6.25 10.16
N PRO A 71 -2.83 6.97 11.25
CA PRO A 71 -3.41 6.37 12.44
C PRO A 71 -4.80 5.77 12.23
N GLU A 72 -5.49 6.09 11.12
CA GLU A 72 -6.79 5.51 10.79
C GLU A 72 -6.66 4.16 10.09
N VAL A 73 -5.55 3.93 9.38
CA VAL A 73 -5.31 2.69 8.63
C VAL A 73 -5.18 1.51 9.59
N ARG A 74 -5.84 0.40 9.26
CA ARG A 74 -5.80 -0.87 10.02
C ARG A 74 -5.19 -2.01 9.23
N GLY A 75 -4.85 -1.78 7.97
CA GLY A 75 -4.14 -2.73 7.12
C GLY A 75 -3.70 -2.10 5.80
N VAL A 76 -2.64 -2.64 5.21
CA VAL A 76 -2.10 -2.19 3.93
C VAL A 76 -2.12 -3.34 2.93
N VAL A 77 -2.64 -3.07 1.73
CA VAL A 77 -2.65 -4.01 0.61
C VAL A 77 -1.79 -3.45 -0.52
N MET A 78 -0.86 -4.27 -1.01
CA MET A 78 -0.07 -3.93 -2.19
C MET A 78 -0.87 -4.32 -3.44
N ALA A 79 -1.25 -3.34 -4.26
CA ALA A 79 -2.09 -3.51 -5.44
C ALA A 79 -1.50 -4.49 -6.45
N ARG A 80 -0.18 -4.50 -6.59
CA ARG A 80 0.55 -5.39 -7.49
C ARG A 80 1.96 -5.66 -6.98
N GLY A 81 2.43 -6.89 -7.19
CA GLY A 81 3.83 -7.28 -6.99
C GLY A 81 4.75 -6.83 -8.13
N GLY A 82 5.83 -7.57 -8.35
CA GLY A 82 6.86 -7.24 -9.34
C GLY A 82 8.15 -6.77 -8.67
N TYR A 83 9.01 -6.14 -9.47
CA TYR A 83 10.25 -5.52 -8.98
C TYR A 83 9.98 -4.10 -8.47
N GLY A 84 10.75 -3.64 -7.47
CA GLY A 84 10.72 -2.24 -7.02
C GLY A 84 10.72 -2.04 -5.51
N LEU A 85 10.05 -2.91 -4.74
CA LEU A 85 9.98 -2.76 -3.28
C LEU A 85 11.37 -2.91 -2.61
N THR A 86 12.16 -3.89 -3.05
CA THR A 86 13.52 -4.11 -2.51
C THR A 86 14.46 -2.94 -2.77
N ARG A 87 14.23 -2.15 -3.83
CA ARG A 87 15.02 -0.95 -4.16
C ARG A 87 14.73 0.20 -3.19
N ILE A 88 13.51 0.31 -2.68
CA ILE A 88 13.10 1.39 -1.78
C ILE A 88 13.23 1.04 -0.30
N LEU A 89 13.34 -0.25 0.03
CA LEU A 89 13.42 -0.72 1.42
C LEU A 89 14.50 -0.04 2.28
N PRO A 90 15.72 0.26 1.79
CA PRO A 90 16.74 0.96 2.59
C PRO A 90 16.35 2.39 3.01
N PHE A 91 15.31 2.96 2.40
CA PHE A 91 14.85 4.34 2.65
C PHE A 91 13.58 4.40 3.52
N ILE A 92 13.06 3.25 3.96
CA ILE A 92 11.88 3.20 4.84
C ILE A 92 12.35 3.18 6.28
N ASP A 93 11.83 4.10 7.10
CA ASP A 93 12.08 4.10 8.54
C ASP A 93 11.56 2.79 9.17
N PRO A 94 12.45 1.94 9.73
CA PRO A 94 12.05 0.70 10.35
C PRO A 94 11.09 0.88 11.53
N GLN A 95 11.11 2.05 12.20
CA GLN A 95 10.24 2.35 13.33
C GLN A 95 8.76 2.35 12.93
N LEU A 96 8.44 2.61 11.66
CA LEU A 96 7.06 2.58 11.16
C LEU A 96 6.41 1.19 11.29
N PHE A 97 7.21 0.11 11.26
CA PHE A 97 6.69 -1.26 11.40
C PHE A 97 6.47 -1.68 12.86
N SER A 98 7.24 -1.11 13.80
CA SER A 98 7.19 -1.48 15.21
C SER A 98 6.36 -0.54 16.08
N ALA A 99 6.28 0.75 15.72
CA ALA A 99 5.57 1.75 16.51
C ALA A 99 4.07 1.47 16.60
N ARG A 100 3.48 0.99 15.49
CA ARG A 100 2.06 0.68 15.40
C ARG A 100 1.83 -0.47 14.41
N PRO A 101 1.88 -1.73 14.88
CA PRO A 101 1.66 -2.89 14.04
C PRO A 101 0.23 -2.91 13.49
N ILE A 102 0.11 -2.93 12.17
CA ILE A 102 -1.14 -3.04 11.40
C ILE A 102 -1.11 -4.24 10.46
#